data_AF-A0A644SV29-F1
#
_entry.id   AF-A0A644SV29-F1
#
_cell.length_a   1.000
_cell.length_b   1.000
_cell.length_c   1.000
_cell.angle_alpha   90.00
_cell.angle_beta   90.00
_cell.angle_gamma   90.00
#
_symmetry.space_group_name_H-M   'P 1'
#
loop_
_entity.id
_entity.type
_entity.pdbx_description
1 polymer ?
#
loop_
_entity_poly.entity_id
_entity_poly.type
_entity_poly.pdbx_seq_one_letter_code
_entity_poly.pdbx_strand_id
1 'polypeptide(L)' 'MADVNSLKVQIEELREKLHQLVIDKKGNFVDHEVAQLSAQLDELIVAYEKVK' A
#
# COMPACT_ATOMS: atom_id res chain seq x y z
N MET A 1 -0.34 -18.18 13.88
CA MET A 1 -0.86 -17.89 12.52
C MET A 1 -1.58 -16.54 12.57
N ALA A 2 -0.83 -15.46 12.77
CA ALA A 2 -1.38 -14.11 12.83
C ALA A 2 -1.02 -13.29 11.56
N ASP A 3 -0.17 -13.85 10.71
CA ASP A 3 0.69 -13.05 9.85
C ASP A 3 0.01 -12.66 8.53
N VAL A 4 -0.75 -13.56 7.91
CA VAL A 4 -1.37 -13.32 6.59
C VAL A 4 -2.54 -12.34 6.68
N ASN A 5 -3.41 -12.48 7.68
CA ASN A 5 -4.56 -11.58 7.85
C ASN A 5 -4.12 -10.15 8.22
N SER A 6 -3.11 -10.00 9.08
CA SER A 6 -2.56 -8.69 9.42
C SER A 6 -1.86 -8.02 8.24
N LEU A 7 -1.18 -8.76 7.37
CA LEU A 7 -0.61 -8.24 6.14
C LEU A 7 -1.70 -7.78 5.16
N LYS A 8 -2.79 -8.56 5.03
CA LYS A 8 -3.92 -8.20 4.17
C LYS A 8 -4.59 -6.89 4.59
N VAL A 9 -4.84 -6.71 5.89
CA VAL A 9 -5.41 -5.47 6.44
C VAL A 9 -4.50 -4.28 6.16
N GLN A 10 -3.18 -4.43 6.37
CA GLN A 10 -2.22 -3.35 6.09
C GLN A 10 -2.16 -2.99 4.60
N ILE A 11 -2.27 -3.98 3.70
CA ILE A 11 -2.35 -3.74 2.24
C ILE A 11 -3.62 -2.96 1.89
N GLU A 12 -4.78 -3.31 2.46
CA GLU A 12 -6.03 -2.60 2.21
C GLU A 12 -6.00 -1.16 2.75
N GLU A 13 -5.49 -0.95 3.97
CA GLU A 13 -5.32 0.38 4.55
C GLU A 13 -4.36 1.26 3.72
N LEU A 14 -3.23 0.69 3.26
CA LEU A 14 -2.30 1.43 2.41
C LEU A 14 -2.88 1.72 1.03
N ARG A 15 -3.69 0.83 0.47
CA ARG A 15 -4.40 1.08 -0.78
C ARG A 15 -5.40 2.22 -0.64
N GLU A 16 -6.19 2.25 0.43
CA GLU A 16 -7.11 3.36 0.69
C GLU A 16 -6.37 4.67 0.87
N LYS A 17 -5.29 4.67 1.66
CA LYS A 17 -4.45 5.87 1.85
C LYS A 17 -3.86 6.35 0.54
N LEU A 18 -3.31 5.46 -0.27
CA LEU A 18 -2.73 5.80 -1.57
C LEU A 18 -3.81 6.32 -2.53
N HIS A 19 -5.00 5.73 -2.52
CA HIS A 19 -6.11 6.19 -3.35
C HIS A 19 -6.60 7.58 -2.93
N GLN A 20 -6.75 7.84 -1.64
CA GLN A 20 -7.06 9.18 -1.11
C GLN A 20 -5.97 10.19 -1.47
N LEU A 21 -4.70 9.82 -1.29
CA LEU A 21 -3.57 10.68 -1.62
C LEU A 21 -3.56 11.04 -3.11
N VAL A 22 -3.86 10.07 -3.98
CA VAL A 22 -3.96 10.28 -5.43
C VAL A 22 -5.13 11.21 -5.77
N ILE A 23 -6.28 11.06 -5.10
CA ILE A 23 -7.43 11.95 -5.29
C ILE A 23 -7.08 13.39 -4.85
N ASP A 24 -6.51 13.55 -3.66
CA ASP A 24 -6.13 14.85 -3.08
C ASP A 24 -5.06 15.55 -3.91
N LYS A 25 -4.07 14.80 -4.40
CA LYS A 25 -2.99 15.30 -5.26
C LYS A 25 -3.40 15.42 -6.73
N LYS A 26 -4.69 15.24 -7.06
CA LYS A 26 -5.26 15.32 -8.42
C LYS A 26 -4.58 14.41 -9.45
N GLY A 27 -4.23 13.20 -9.06
CA GLY A 27 -3.55 12.24 -9.92
C GLY A 27 -2.06 12.51 -10.09
N ASN A 28 -1.44 13.29 -9.19
CA ASN A 28 0.01 13.50 -9.24
C ASN A 28 0.76 12.32 -8.61
N PHE A 29 0.85 11.21 -9.36
CA PHE A 29 1.59 10.00 -8.98
C PHE A 29 3.11 10.20 -8.89
N VAL A 30 3.60 11.37 -9.31
CA VAL A 30 5.02 11.74 -9.25
C VAL A 30 5.36 12.40 -7.90
N ASP A 31 4.35 12.67 -7.07
CA ASP A 31 4.56 13.14 -5.72
C ASP A 31 5.33 12.09 -4.93
N HIS A 32 6.40 12.53 -4.26
CA HIS A 32 7.30 11.67 -3.50
C HIS A 32 6.54 10.83 -2.46
N GLU A 33 5.46 11.38 -1.91
CA GLU A 33 4.60 10.74 -0.93
C GLU A 33 3.79 9.60 -1.54
N VAL A 34 3.25 9.78 -2.77
CA VAL A 34 2.57 8.72 -3.52
C VAL A 34 3.55 7.62 -3.88
N ALA A 35 4.74 7.98 -4.35
CA ALA A 35 5.79 7.03 -4.71
C ALA A 35 6.26 6.18 -3.51
N GLN A 36 6.44 6.81 -2.36
CA GLN A 36 6.80 6.11 -1.11
C GLN A 36 5.70 5.16 -0.64
N LEU A 37 4.43 5.59 -0.66
CA LEU A 37 3.31 4.73 -0.28
C LEU A 37 3.15 3.56 -1.27
N SER A 38 3.41 3.78 -2.56
CA SER A 38 3.36 2.73 -3.57
C SER A 38 4.46 1.68 -3.33
N ALA A 39 5.68 2.11 -3.02
CA ALA A 39 6.78 1.21 -2.73
C ALA A 39 6.52 0.37 -1.46
N GLN A 40 5.99 0.99 -0.41
CA GLN A 40 5.58 0.28 0.81
C GLN A 40 4.47 -0.73 0.56
N LEU A 41 3.52 -0.39 -0.31
CA LEU A 41 2.45 -1.31 -0.69
C LEU A 41 3.00 -2.53 -1.45
N ASP A 42 3.91 -2.32 -2.40
CA ASP A 42 4.56 -3.40 -3.15
C ASP A 42 5.36 -4.32 -2.22
N GLU A 43 6.11 -3.77 -1.26
CA GLU A 43 6.85 -4.56 -0.27
C GLU A 43 5.91 -5.45 0.57
N LEU A 44 4.78 -4.90 1.01
CA LEU A 44 3.79 -5.66 1.77
C LEU A 44 3.08 -6.73 0.95
N ILE A 45 2.80 -6.46 -0.33
CA ILE A 45 2.24 -7.46 -1.25
C ILE A 45 3.22 -8.61 -1.43
N VAL A 46 4.50 -8.32 -1.67
CA VAL A 46 5.55 -9.34 -1.79
C VAL A 46 5.69 -10.14 -0.49
N ALA A 47 5.64 -9.47 0.67
CA ALA A 47 5.67 -10.15 1.96
C ALA A 47 4.45 -11.06 2.15
N TYR A 48 3.26 -10.60 1.77
CA TYR A 48 2.02 -11.39 1.82
C TYR A 48 2.09 -12.60 0.89
N GLU A 49 2.58 -12.45 -0.34
CA GLU A 49 2.76 -13.56 -1.29
C GLU A 49 3.77 -14.59 -0.80
N LYS A 50 4.80 -14.18 -0.05
CA LYS A 50 5.79 -15.11 0.53
C LYS A 50 5.24 -15.96 1.68
N VAL A 51 4.18 -15.48 2.35
CA VAL A 51 3.59 -16.14 3.52
C VAL A 51 2.30 -16.89 3.18
N LYS A 52 1.63 -16.54 2.06
CA LYS A 52 0.45 -17.21 1.52
C LYS A 52 0.78 -18.56 0.89
#